data_AF-A0A1B6BBB0-F1
#
_entry.id   AF-A0A1B6BBB0-F1
#
_cell.length_a   1.000
_cell.length_b   1.000
_cell.length_c   1.000
_cell.angle_alpha   90.00
_cell.angle_beta   90.00
_cell.angle_gamma   90.00
#
_symmetry.space_group_name_H-M   'P 1'
#
loop_
_entity.id
_entity.type
_entity.pdbx_description
1 polymer ?
#
loop_
_entity_poly.entity_id
_entity_poly.type
_entity_poly.pdbx_seq_one_letter_code
_entity_poly.pdbx_strand_id
1 'polypeptide(L)'
;MEESTADQFTLVPISDYSVTREGTKSYGWLYYAEIEHLKLNFDYEIECFKCFDTLPEALTYPEIQPHLWAYVTEQLKIVESN
;
A
#
# COMPACT_ATOMS: atom_id res chain seq x y z
N MET A 1 -11.45 3.00 -2.85
CA MET A 1 -12.55 3.40 -3.76
C MET A 1 -12.98 2.27 -4.71
N GLU A 2 -12.10 1.60 -5.45
CA GLU A 2 -12.49 0.37 -6.20
C GLU A 2 -12.06 -0.90 -5.43
N GLU A 3 -10.77 -1.06 -5.11
CA GLU A 3 -10.27 -2.27 -4.41
C GLU A 3 -10.24 -2.19 -2.86
N SER A 4 -10.02 -1.00 -2.28
CA SER A 4 -9.80 -0.85 -0.82
C SER A 4 -11.06 -0.50 -0.01
N THR A 5 -12.18 -0.22 -0.67
CA THR A 5 -13.42 0.34 -0.08
C THR A 5 -13.29 1.64 0.75
N ALA A 6 -12.08 2.20 0.86
CA ALA A 6 -11.86 3.53 1.44
C ALA A 6 -12.53 4.61 0.59
N ASP A 7 -13.32 5.45 1.25
CA ASP A 7 -14.11 6.53 0.66
C ASP A 7 -13.77 7.90 1.28
N GLN A 8 -13.19 7.95 2.49
CA GLN A 8 -12.59 9.16 3.06
C GLN A 8 -11.16 8.85 3.50
N PHE A 9 -10.20 9.53 2.90
CA PHE A 9 -8.78 9.33 3.16
C PHE A 9 -7.94 10.51 2.64
N THR A 10 -6.75 10.67 3.21
CA THR A 10 -5.70 11.56 2.70
C THR A 10 -4.55 10.74 2.14
N LEU A 11 -3.98 11.18 1.01
CA LEU A 11 -2.80 10.56 0.41
C LEU A 11 -1.56 11.42 0.64
N VAL A 12 -0.48 10.76 1.07
CA VAL A 12 0.84 11.36 1.23
C VAL A 12 1.78 10.72 0.20
N PRO A 13 2.38 11.50 -0.72
CA PRO A 13 3.39 10.97 -1.62
C PRO A 13 4.64 10.59 -0.83
N ILE A 14 5.15 9.37 -1.05
CA ILE A 14 6.32 8.86 -0.35
C ILE A 14 7.54 8.86 -1.26
N SER A 15 7.46 8.21 -2.41
CA SER A 15 8.57 8.12 -3.37
C SER A 15 8.09 7.59 -4.72
N ASP A 16 8.82 7.89 -5.79
CA ASP A 16 8.84 7.04 -6.97
C ASP A 16 9.74 5.82 -6.74
N TYR A 17 9.45 4.70 -7.40
CA TYR A 17 10.28 3.51 -7.37
C TYR A 17 10.32 2.84 -8.73
N SER A 18 11.29 1.95 -8.93
CA SER A 18 11.39 1.13 -10.13
C SER A 18 11.64 -0.33 -9.79
N VAL A 19 11.17 -1.22 -10.66
CA VAL A 19 11.34 -2.67 -10.53
C VAL A 19 11.94 -3.17 -11.82
N THR A 20 13.00 -3.96 -11.74
CA THR A 20 13.55 -4.64 -12.91
C THR A 20 13.31 -6.13 -12.78
N ARG A 21 12.51 -6.70 -13.67
CA ARG A 21 12.22 -8.14 -13.74
C ARG A 21 12.51 -8.63 -15.15
N GLU A 22 13.33 -9.67 -15.27
CA GLU A 22 13.68 -10.29 -16.55
C GLU A 22 14.19 -9.25 -17.59
N GLY A 23 15.00 -8.29 -17.12
CA GLY A 23 15.55 -7.22 -17.96
C GLY A 23 14.58 -6.09 -18.31
N THR A 24 13.30 -6.20 -17.96
CA THR A 24 12.31 -5.15 -18.16
C THR A 24 12.19 -4.29 -16.91
N LYS A 25 12.36 -2.98 -17.07
CA LYS A 25 12.19 -2.01 -15.99
C LYS A 25 10.82 -1.33 -16.07
N SER A 26 10.09 -1.36 -14.96
CA SER A 26 8.85 -0.60 -14.74
C SER A 26 9.02 0.39 -13.60
N TYR A 27 8.12 1.36 -13.51
CA TYR A 27 8.12 2.41 -12.50
C TYR A 27 6.76 2.49 -11.82
N GLY A 28 6.76 2.91 -10.56
CA GLY A 28 5.55 3.13 -9.78
C GLY A 28 5.71 4.33 -8.87
N TRP A 29 4.58 4.90 -8.46
CA TRP A 29 4.53 5.88 -7.37
C TRP A 29 4.04 5.20 -6.11
N LEU A 30 4.71 5.49 -5.01
CA LEU A 30 4.38 4.99 -3.69
C LEU A 30 3.72 6.10 -2.89
N TYR A 31 2.53 5.80 -2.38
CA TYR A 31 1.76 6.68 -1.51
C TYR A 31 1.44 5.96 -0.20
N TYR A 32 1.39 6.72 0.87
CA TYR A 32 0.76 6.32 2.12
C TYR A 32 -0.66 6.91 2.15
N ALA A 33 -1.62 6.15 2.65
CA ALA A 33 -3.00 6.59 2.80
C ALA A 33 -3.39 6.56 4.28
N GLU A 34 -3.81 7.70 4.81
CA GLU A 34 -4.48 7.77 6.10
C GLU A 34 -5.98 7.68 5.85
N ILE A 35 -6.60 6.61 6.33
CA ILE A 35 -8.00 6.29 6.06
C ILE A 35 -8.86 6.73 7.25
N GLU A 36 -9.82 7.60 7.00
CA GLU A 36 -10.77 8.09 8.00
C GLU A 36 -12.05 7.23 8.03
N HIS A 37 -12.47 6.74 6.86
CA HIS A 37 -13.68 5.94 6.72
C HIS A 37 -13.54 4.83 5.67
N LEU A 38 -14.19 3.70 5.96
CA LEU A 38 -14.32 2.54 5.08
C LEU A 38 -15.80 2.29 4.83
N LYS A 39 -16.22 2.29 3.56
CA LYS A 39 -17.62 2.02 3.18
C LYS A 39 -17.97 0.53 3.23
N LEU A 40 -16.96 -0.36 3.11
CA LEU A 40 -17.10 -1.82 3.08
C LEU A 40 -18.19 -2.33 2.13
N ASN A 41 -18.38 -1.67 0.99
CA ASN A 41 -19.23 -2.16 -0.09
C ASN A 41 -18.33 -2.81 -1.15
N PHE A 42 -18.52 -4.12 -1.35
CA PHE A 42 -17.75 -4.90 -2.31
C PHE A 42 -18.59 -5.07 -3.58
N ASP A 43 -18.07 -4.61 -4.71
CA ASP A 43 -18.58 -4.99 -6.02
C ASP A 43 -18.00 -6.37 -6.42
N TYR A 44 -18.17 -6.81 -7.66
CA TYR A 44 -17.79 -8.17 -8.10
C TYR A 44 -16.29 -8.49 -8.09
N GLU A 45 -15.41 -7.50 -7.90
CA GLU A 45 -13.95 -7.67 -8.01
C GLU A 45 -13.28 -8.16 -6.71
N ILE A 46 -13.93 -8.00 -5.55
CA ILE A 46 -13.33 -8.31 -4.23
C ILE A 46 -14.14 -9.40 -3.52
N GLU A 47 -13.52 -10.54 -3.25
CA GLU A 47 -14.14 -11.62 -2.46
C GLU A 47 -14.16 -11.31 -0.96
N CYS A 48 -13.11 -10.69 -0.42
CA CYS A 48 -13.01 -10.38 1.00
C CYS A 48 -12.12 -9.18 1.32
N PHE A 49 -12.36 -8.57 2.48
CA PHE A 49 -11.55 -7.48 3.04
C PHE A 49 -11.14 -7.81 4.47
N LYS A 50 -9.86 -7.57 4.78
CA LYS A 50 -9.27 -7.84 6.10
C LYS A 50 -8.26 -6.75 6.45
N CYS A 51 -8.27 -6.33 7.70
CA CYS A 51 -7.23 -5.48 8.27
C CYS A 51 -6.20 -6.34 8.99
N PHE A 52 -4.93 -5.94 8.91
CA PHE A 52 -3.83 -6.63 9.56
C PHE A 52 -2.94 -5.60 10.26
N ASP A 53 -2.44 -5.95 11.45
CA ASP A 53 -1.47 -5.12 12.17
C ASP A 53 -0.05 -5.24 11.57
N THR A 54 0.19 -6.31 10.82
CA THR A 54 1.45 -6.60 10.15
C THR A 54 1.21 -7.10 8.74
N LEU A 55 2.24 -7.04 7.89
CA LEU A 55 2.19 -7.57 6.54
C LEU A 55 1.83 -9.08 6.56
N PRO A 56 0.80 -9.54 5.83
CA PRO A 56 0.40 -10.95 5.83
C PRO A 56 1.43 -11.82 5.10
N GLU A 57 1.45 -13.13 5.38
CA GLU A 57 2.41 -14.06 4.77
C GLU A 57 2.17 -14.28 3.27
N ALA A 58 0.90 -14.37 2.84
CA ALA A 58 0.51 -14.65 1.47
C ALA A 58 0.33 -13.35 0.66
N LEU A 59 1.44 -12.84 0.13
CA LEU A 59 1.48 -11.61 -0.66
C LEU A 59 1.34 -11.88 -2.16
N THR A 60 0.63 -11.01 -2.88
CA THR A 60 0.52 -11.06 -4.35
C THR A 60 1.88 -10.83 -5.02
N TYR A 61 2.68 -9.93 -4.46
CA TYR A 61 4.03 -9.61 -4.95
C TYR A 61 5.06 -9.70 -3.81
N PRO A 62 5.41 -10.93 -3.38
CA PRO A 62 6.25 -11.15 -2.19
C PRO A 62 7.68 -10.62 -2.34
N GLU A 63 8.16 -10.45 -3.58
CA GLU A 63 9.51 -9.95 -3.87
C GLU A 63 9.66 -8.43 -3.73
N ILE A 64 8.56 -7.68 -3.64
CA ILE A 64 8.61 -6.20 -3.60
C ILE A 64 7.80 -5.60 -2.46
N GLN A 65 6.63 -6.15 -2.14
CA GLN A 65 5.77 -5.60 -1.10
C GLN A 65 6.47 -5.47 0.27
N PRO A 66 7.31 -6.43 0.72
CA PRO A 66 8.07 -6.27 1.97
C PRO A 66 9.06 -5.09 1.95
N HIS A 67 9.70 -4.82 0.81
CA HIS A 67 10.65 -3.72 0.67
C HIS A 67 9.94 -2.37 0.71
N LEU A 68 8.81 -2.24 0.00
CA LEU A 68 8.00 -1.02 0.02
C LEU A 68 7.42 -0.78 1.42
N TRP A 69 6.91 -1.83 2.08
CA TRP A 69 6.40 -1.75 3.45
C TRP A 69 7.45 -1.26 4.44
N ALA A 70 8.65 -1.85 4.42
CA ALA A 70 9.76 -1.44 5.29
C ALA A 70 10.14 0.02 5.05
N TYR A 71 10.24 0.44 3.78
CA TYR A 71 10.57 1.82 3.42
C TYR A 71 9.53 2.81 3.96
N VAL A 72 8.23 2.57 3.70
CA VAL A 72 7.16 3.45 4.20
C VAL A 72 7.17 3.50 5.73
N THR A 73 7.32 2.36 6.40
CA THR A 73 7.36 2.29 7.87
C THR A 73 8.51 3.10 8.45
N GLU A 74 9.67 3.09 7.79
CA GLU A 74 10.82 3.91 8.19
C GLU A 74 10.55 5.39 7.98
N GLN A 75 9.98 5.78 6.83
CA GLN A 75 9.64 7.18 6.54
C GLN A 75 8.62 7.75 7.55
N LEU A 76 7.59 6.98 7.92
CA LEU A 76 6.55 7.45 8.85
C LEU A 76 7.09 7.70 10.26
N LYS A 77 8.01 6.87 10.75
CA LYS A 77 8.67 7.09 12.06
C LYS A 77 9.44 8.40 12.13
N ILE A 78 10.03 8.82 11.02
CA ILE A 78 10.77 10.08 10.92
C ILE A 78 9.82 11.28 11.00
N VAL A 79 8.62 11.17 10.41
CA VAL A 79 7.61 12.23 10.41
C VAL A 79 6.99 12.40 11.80
N GLU A 80 6.71 11.31 12.52
CA GLU A 80 6.12 11.37 13.88
C GLU A 80 7.09 11.88 14.96
N SER A 81 8.39 11.91 14.68
CA SER A 81 9.43 12.34 15.63
C SER A 81 9.80 13.84 15.50
N ASN A 82 9.14 14.58 14.62
CA ASN A 82 9.31 16.03 14.40
C ASN A 82 8.12 16.83 14.93
#